data_AF-A0A1F3C521-F1
#
_entry.id   AF-A0A1F3C521-F1
#
_cell.length_a   1.000
_cell.length_b   1.000
_cell.length_c   1.000
_cell.angle_alpha   90.00
_cell.angle_beta   90.00
_cell.angle_gamma   90.00
#
_symmetry.space_group_name_H-M   'P 1'
#
loop_
_entity.id
_entity.type
_entity.pdbx_description
1 polymer ?
#
loop_
_entity_poly.entity_id
_entity_poly.type
_entity_poly.pdbx_seq_one_letter_code
_entity_poly.pdbx_strand_id
1 'polypeptide(L)'
;MIEKERPNVVGKGRSFARDALSAIAEVKADASKLSAGTQDGINSLTDKGAALEKVLRMPFISTVKAGEMAWDLNEMALALKNAVGAGDEAKSLEIASGMASELDKFVHATKTFVVRMT
;
A
#
# COMPACT_ATOMS: atom_id res chain seq x y z
N MET A 1 -3.29 -17.52 -2.50
CA MET A 1 -3.99 -16.29 -2.95
C MET A 1 -4.26 -16.47 -4.43
N ILE A 2 -5.47 -16.22 -4.91
CA ILE A 2 -5.75 -16.26 -6.36
C ILE A 2 -4.96 -15.09 -6.95
N GLU A 3 -3.92 -15.39 -7.73
CA GLU A 3 -3.18 -14.37 -8.49
C GLU A 3 -4.14 -13.76 -9.50
N LYS A 4 -4.75 -12.63 -9.13
CA LYS A 4 -5.43 -11.78 -10.10
C LYS A 4 -4.38 -11.36 -11.12
N GLU A 5 -4.68 -11.55 -12.39
CA GLU A 5 -3.83 -11.10 -13.47
C GLU A 5 -3.71 -9.57 -13.40
N ARG A 6 -2.49 -9.05 -13.41
CA ARG A 6 -2.25 -7.61 -13.34
C ARG A 6 -2.84 -6.95 -14.58
N PRO A 7 -3.70 -5.93 -14.45
CA PRO A 7 -4.20 -5.20 -15.62
C PRO A 7 -3.05 -4.42 -16.27
N ASN A 8 -3.30 -3.80 -17.44
CA ASN A 8 -2.32 -2.88 -18.01
C ASN A 8 -2.06 -1.71 -17.03
N VAL A 9 -0.88 -1.71 -16.39
CA VAL A 9 -0.46 -0.78 -15.33
C VAL A 9 0.44 0.35 -15.84
N VAL A 10 0.77 0.38 -17.14
CA VAL A 10 1.64 1.41 -17.74
C VAL A 10 1.08 2.80 -17.45
N GLY A 11 1.87 3.68 -16.82
CA GLY A 11 1.47 5.04 -16.48
C GLY A 11 0.41 5.17 -15.38
N LYS A 12 -0.06 4.06 -14.80
CA LYS A 12 -1.11 4.03 -13.76
C LYS A 12 -0.57 3.94 -12.34
N GLY A 13 0.75 3.97 -12.14
CA GLY A 13 1.36 3.89 -10.80
C GLY A 13 0.83 4.96 -9.84
N ARG A 14 0.58 6.18 -10.34
CA ARG A 14 0.01 7.28 -9.51
C ARG A 14 -1.42 7.01 -9.07
N SER A 15 -2.28 6.52 -9.98
CA SER A 15 -3.68 6.28 -9.65
C SER A 15 -3.79 5.14 -8.65
N PHE A 16 -3.16 4.00 -8.94
CA PHE A 16 -3.21 2.84 -8.04
C PHE A 16 -2.60 3.11 -6.67
N ALA A 17 -1.52 3.89 -6.59
CA ALA A 17 -0.94 4.24 -5.30
C ALA A 17 -1.86 5.18 -4.51
N ARG A 18 -2.60 6.09 -5.17
CA ARG A 18 -3.63 6.90 -4.50
C ARG A 18 -4.81 6.07 -4.04
N ASP A 19 -5.26 5.12 -4.86
CA ASP A 19 -6.34 4.20 -4.50
C ASP A 19 -5.95 3.37 -3.27
N ALA A 20 -4.71 2.85 -3.24
CA ALA A 20 -4.17 2.14 -2.08
C ALA A 20 -4.13 3.03 -0.83
N LEU A 21 -3.67 4.28 -0.93
CA LEU A 21 -3.66 5.23 0.20
C LEU A 21 -5.08 5.53 0.70
N SER A 22 -6.05 5.68 -0.20
CA SER A 22 -7.46 5.88 0.15
C SER A 22 -8.00 4.67 0.92
N ALA A 23 -7.71 3.45 0.43
CA ALA A 23 -8.12 2.22 1.09
C ALA A 23 -7.50 2.09 2.50
N ILE A 24 -6.21 2.42 2.69
CA ILE A 24 -5.58 2.44 4.03
C ILE A 24 -6.29 3.42 4.97
N ALA A 25 -6.65 4.61 4.48
CA ALA A 25 -7.33 5.61 5.29
C ALA A 25 -8.72 5.12 5.75
N GLU A 26 -9.45 4.44 4.87
CA GLU A 26 -10.72 3.78 5.22
C GLU A 26 -10.52 2.67 6.25
N VAL A 27 -9.51 1.80 6.06
CA VAL A 27 -9.16 0.75 7.03
C VAL A 27 -8.87 1.34 8.40
N LYS A 28 -8.13 2.46 8.47
CA LYS A 28 -7.84 3.14 9.74
C LYS A 28 -9.12 3.60 10.46
N ALA A 29 -10.10 4.12 9.72
CA ALA A 29 -11.37 4.52 10.32
C ALA A 29 -12.10 3.31 10.94
N ASP A 30 -12.07 2.16 10.27
CA ASP A 30 -12.68 0.92 10.74
C ASP A 30 -11.85 0.16 11.80
N ALA A 31 -10.54 0.39 11.86
CA ALA A 31 -9.63 -0.28 12.80
C ALA A 31 -9.93 0.02 14.27
N SER A 32 -10.71 1.08 14.56
CA SER A 32 -11.22 1.40 15.89
C SER A 32 -12.06 0.30 16.54
N LYS A 33 -12.51 -0.68 15.75
CA LYS A 33 -13.30 -1.83 16.18
C LYS A 33 -12.44 -3.05 16.56
N LEU A 34 -11.11 -2.98 16.37
CA LEU A 34 -10.17 -4.08 16.61
C LEU A 34 -9.38 -3.88 17.91
N SER A 35 -8.64 -4.92 18.32
CA SER A 35 -7.69 -4.83 19.44
C SER A 35 -6.61 -3.76 19.24
N ALA A 36 -6.12 -3.17 20.34
CA ALA A 36 -5.14 -2.08 20.33
C ALA A 36 -3.87 -2.43 19.52
N GLY A 37 -3.37 -3.67 19.64
CA GLY A 37 -2.19 -4.12 18.88
C GLY A 37 -2.42 -4.18 17.37
N THR A 38 -3.61 -4.58 16.93
CA THR A 38 -3.97 -4.58 15.49
C THR A 38 -4.15 -3.16 14.99
N GLN A 39 -4.75 -2.30 15.82
CA GLN A 39 -4.96 -0.89 15.52
C GLN A 39 -3.63 -0.13 15.38
N ASP A 40 -2.64 -0.40 16.24
CA ASP A 40 -1.29 0.17 16.14
C ASP A 40 -0.58 -0.25 14.85
N GLY A 41 -0.69 -1.52 14.47
CA GLY A 41 -0.17 -2.02 13.19
C GLY A 41 -0.76 -1.28 11.99
N ILE A 42 -2.08 -1.10 11.96
CA ILE A 42 -2.77 -0.35 10.90
C ILE A 42 -2.42 1.14 10.94
N ASN A 43 -2.31 1.73 12.12
CA ASN A 43 -1.93 3.15 12.27
C ASN A 43 -0.54 3.41 11.67
N SER A 44 0.42 2.48 11.85
CA SER A 44 1.77 2.59 11.27
C SER A 44 1.79 2.63 9.74
N LEU A 45 0.78 2.04 9.07
CA LEU A 45 0.64 2.11 7.60
C LEU A 45 0.34 3.53 7.13
N THR A 46 -0.30 4.35 7.96
CA THR A 46 -0.65 5.72 7.59
C THR A 46 0.60 6.58 7.48
N ASP A 47 1.54 6.43 8.41
CA ASP A 47 2.82 7.15 8.40
C ASP A 47 3.67 6.76 7.19
N LYS A 48 3.69 5.46 6.86
CA LYS A 48 4.33 4.94 5.65
C LYS A 48 3.62 5.41 4.37
N GLY A 49 2.29 5.50 4.40
CA GLY A 49 1.49 6.06 3.32
C GLY A 49 1.83 7.51 3.01
N ALA A 50 2.06 8.33 4.03
CA ALA A 50 2.52 9.71 3.84
C ALA A 50 3.91 9.79 3.17
N ALA A 51 4.79 8.82 3.43
CA ALA A 51 6.07 8.71 2.73
C ALA A 51 5.90 8.31 1.26
N LEU A 52 4.94 7.42 0.96
CA LEU A 52 4.57 7.08 -0.42
C LEU A 52 4.05 8.31 -1.17
N GLU A 53 3.19 9.10 -0.56
CA GLU A 53 2.61 10.30 -1.19
C GLU A 53 3.68 11.31 -1.64
N LYS A 54 4.72 11.49 -0.83
CA LYS A 54 5.87 12.36 -1.16
C LYS A 54 6.61 11.89 -2.42
N VAL A 55 6.66 10.58 -2.67
CA VAL A 55 7.38 10.01 -3.82
C VAL A 55 6.50 9.85 -5.08
N LEU A 56 5.17 10.03 -4.98
CA LEU A 56 4.25 9.97 -6.14
C LEU A 56 4.52 11.02 -7.22
N ARG A 57 5.22 12.10 -6.88
CA ARG A 57 5.62 13.13 -7.85
C ARG A 57 6.90 12.79 -8.60
N MET A 58 7.64 11.77 -8.18
CA MET A 58 8.94 11.41 -8.74
C MET A 58 8.82 10.63 -10.06
N PRO A 59 9.88 10.57 -10.89
CA PRO A 59 9.83 9.98 -12.24
C PRO A 59 9.55 8.47 -12.26
N PHE A 60 9.98 7.73 -11.24
CA PHE A 60 9.80 6.28 -11.15
C PHE A 60 8.33 5.87 -11.27
N ILE A 61 7.41 6.70 -10.79
CA ILE A 61 5.97 6.40 -10.72
C ILE A 61 5.31 6.16 -12.09
N SER A 62 5.94 6.66 -13.16
CA SER A 62 5.47 6.49 -14.55
C SER A 62 5.93 5.17 -15.17
N THR A 63 6.80 4.41 -14.49
CA THR A 63 7.30 3.13 -14.98
C THR A 63 6.26 2.03 -14.84
N VAL A 64 6.36 0.99 -15.68
CA VAL A 64 5.55 -0.23 -15.54
C VAL A 64 5.76 -0.85 -14.16
N LYS A 65 7.01 -0.85 -13.66
CA LYS A 65 7.33 -1.45 -12.37
C LYS A 65 6.65 -0.75 -11.20
N ALA A 66 6.60 0.58 -11.20
CA ALA A 66 5.84 1.33 -10.21
C ALA A 66 4.33 1.08 -10.34
N GLY A 67 3.83 0.90 -11.57
CA GLY A 67 2.45 0.47 -11.84
C GLY A 67 2.12 -0.89 -11.21
N GLU A 68 3.00 -1.88 -11.36
CA GLU A 68 2.85 -3.20 -10.74
C GLU A 68 2.83 -3.11 -9.21
N MET A 69 3.82 -2.44 -8.63
CA MET A 69 3.93 -2.29 -7.17
C MET A 69 2.73 -1.54 -6.58
N ALA A 70 2.26 -0.50 -7.26
CA ALA A 70 1.08 0.26 -6.84
C ALA A 70 -0.20 -0.58 -6.91
N TRP A 71 -0.33 -1.41 -7.93
CA TRP A 71 -1.47 -2.32 -8.06
C TRP A 71 -1.45 -3.40 -6.97
N ASP A 72 -0.29 -4.02 -6.71
CA ASP A 72 -0.15 -5.02 -5.65
C ASP A 72 -0.52 -4.41 -4.28
N LEU A 73 -0.05 -3.20 -3.98
CA LEU A 73 -0.41 -2.47 -2.77
C LEU A 73 -1.91 -2.19 -2.67
N ASN A 74 -2.56 -1.85 -3.79
CA ASN A 74 -4.00 -1.61 -3.80
C ASN A 74 -4.78 -2.90 -3.50
N GLU A 75 -4.39 -4.03 -4.10
CA GLU A 75 -5.01 -5.32 -3.80
C GLU A 75 -4.79 -5.75 -2.34
N MET A 76 -3.60 -5.52 -1.78
CA MET A 76 -3.34 -5.75 -0.36
C MET A 76 -4.19 -4.84 0.54
N ALA A 77 -4.36 -3.57 0.19
CA ALA A 77 -5.20 -2.63 0.95
C ALA A 77 -6.68 -3.05 0.95
N LEU A 78 -7.19 -3.54 -0.20
CA LEU A 78 -8.54 -4.09 -0.31
C LEU A 78 -8.69 -5.38 0.49
N ALA A 79 -7.70 -6.27 0.45
CA ALA A 79 -7.69 -7.48 1.26
C ALA A 79 -7.68 -7.17 2.77
N LEU A 80 -6.92 -6.15 3.18
CA LEU A 80 -6.90 -5.66 4.56
C LEU A 80 -8.26 -5.11 4.97
N LYS A 81 -8.89 -4.27 4.12
CA LYS A 81 -10.24 -3.76 4.35
C LYS A 81 -11.26 -4.86 4.57
N ASN A 82 -11.20 -5.92 3.76
CA ASN A 82 -12.08 -7.07 3.90
C ASN A 82 -11.80 -7.85 5.20
N ALA A 83 -10.54 -8.02 5.60
CA ALA A 83 -10.17 -8.71 6.84
C ALA A 83 -10.61 -7.92 8.08
N VAL A 84 -10.40 -6.60 8.09
CA VAL A 84 -10.85 -5.70 9.16
C VAL A 84 -12.38 -5.68 9.23
N GLY A 85 -13.07 -5.60 8.09
CA GLY A 85 -14.54 -5.66 8.03
C GLY A 85 -15.12 -6.99 8.51
N ALA A 86 -14.36 -8.09 8.38
CA ALA A 86 -14.74 -9.40 8.89
C ALA A 86 -14.36 -9.62 10.37
N GLY A 87 -13.63 -8.70 11.00
CA GLY A 87 -13.13 -8.85 12.38
C GLY A 87 -12.01 -9.88 12.52
N ASP A 88 -11.36 -10.27 11.43
CA ASP A 88 -10.25 -11.24 11.43
C ASP A 88 -8.94 -10.53 11.79
N GLU A 89 -8.66 -10.44 13.10
CA GLU A 89 -7.49 -9.72 13.62
C GLU A 89 -6.17 -10.33 13.14
N ALA A 90 -6.03 -11.66 13.17
CA ALA A 90 -4.79 -12.34 12.79
C ALA A 90 -4.43 -12.06 11.33
N LYS A 91 -5.41 -12.18 10.44
CA LYS A 91 -5.22 -11.90 9.01
C LYS A 91 -5.01 -10.42 8.74
N SER A 92 -5.70 -9.55 9.47
CA SER A 92 -5.51 -8.09 9.35
C SER A 92 -4.09 -7.68 9.71
N LEU A 93 -3.54 -8.26 10.78
CA LEU A 93 -2.19 -7.96 11.26
C LEU A 93 -1.11 -8.53 10.33
N GLU A 94 -1.33 -9.72 9.78
CA GLU A 94 -0.48 -10.32 8.73
C GLU A 94 -0.42 -9.44 7.48
N ILE A 95 -1.58 -9.05 6.94
CA ILE A 95 -1.66 -8.21 5.73
C ILE A 95 -1.06 -6.83 6.01
N ALA A 96 -1.34 -6.23 7.17
CA ALA A 96 -0.76 -4.94 7.54
C ALA A 96 0.78 -5.01 7.59
N SER A 97 1.34 -6.07 8.16
CA SER A 97 2.79 -6.26 8.23
C SER A 97 3.42 -6.45 6.84
N GLY A 98 2.80 -7.26 5.98
CA GLY A 98 3.24 -7.45 4.59
C GLY A 98 3.19 -6.14 3.80
N MET A 99 2.09 -5.40 3.94
CA MET A 99 1.86 -4.13 3.28
C MET A 99 2.85 -3.04 3.72
N ALA A 100 3.22 -3.01 5.01
CA ALA A 100 4.25 -2.11 5.52
C ALA A 100 5.61 -2.34 4.84
N SER A 101 5.99 -3.60 4.66
CA SER A 101 7.23 -3.98 3.96
C SER A 101 7.21 -3.57 2.49
N GLU A 102 6.08 -3.77 1.80
CA GLU A 102 5.94 -3.39 0.39
C GLU A 102 5.90 -1.86 0.18
N LEU A 103 5.28 -1.11 1.11
CA LEU A 103 5.35 0.36 1.11
C LEU A 103 6.80 0.86 1.24
N ASP A 104 7.57 0.27 2.16
CA ASP A 104 8.98 0.64 2.33
C ASP A 104 9.81 0.33 1.09
N LYS A 105 9.61 -0.86 0.48
CA LYS A 105 10.26 -1.24 -0.78
C LYS A 105 9.93 -0.27 -1.91
N PHE A 106 8.67 0.14 -2.02
CA PHE A 106 8.26 1.11 -3.05
C PHE A 106 8.94 2.46 -2.82
N VAL A 107 8.86 3.01 -1.61
CA VAL A 107 9.51 4.29 -1.28
C VAL A 107 11.01 4.22 -1.56
N HIS A 108 11.67 3.12 -1.16
CA HIS A 108 13.08 2.90 -1.41
C HIS A 108 13.40 2.82 -2.91
N ALA A 109 12.68 1.98 -3.67
CA ALA A 109 12.88 1.83 -5.11
C ALA A 109 12.71 3.17 -5.85
N THR A 110 11.70 3.96 -5.46
CA THR A 110 11.46 5.28 -6.04
C THR A 110 12.59 6.26 -5.76
N LYS A 111 13.05 6.33 -4.50
CA LYS A 111 14.16 7.22 -4.11
C LYS A 111 15.48 6.82 -4.79
N THR A 112 15.79 5.53 -4.83
CA THR A 112 17.02 5.02 -5.45
C THR A 112 17.02 5.20 -6.97
N PHE A 113 15.85 5.12 -7.61
CA PHE A 113 15.73 5.40 -9.05
C PHE A 113 16.12 6.84 -9.41
N VAL A 114 15.79 7.82 -8.55
CA VAL A 114 16.20 9.23 -8.76
C VAL A 114 17.72 9.37 -8.73
N VAL A 115 18.41 8.70 -7.81
CA VAL A 115 19.88 8.76 -7.67
C VAL A 115 20.61 8.19 -8.89
N ARG A 116 20.00 7.28 -9.65
CA ARG A 116 20.62 6.67 -10.84
C ARG A 116 20.42 7.47 -12.13
N MET A 117 19.56 8.49 -12.13
CA MET A 117 19.33 9.38 -13.27
C MET A 117 20.07 10.72 -13.17
N THR A 118 20.70 11.00 -12.03
CA THR A 118 21.57 12.16 -11.78
C THR A 118 23.02 11.80 -12.01
#